data_AF-A0A7S4CJB3-F1
#
_entry.id   AF-A0A7S4CJB3-F1
#
_cell.length_a   1.000
_cell.length_b   1.000
_cell.length_c   1.000
_cell.angle_alpha   90.00
_cell.angle_beta   90.00
_cell.angle_gamma   90.00
#
_symmetry.space_group_name_H-M   'P 1'
#
loop_
_entity.id
_entity.type
_entity.pdbx_description
1 polymer ?
#
loop_
_entity_poly.entity_id
_entity_poly.type
_entity_poly.pdbx_seq_one_letter_code
_entity_poly.pdbx_strand_id
1 'polypeptide(L)'
;ERTEKYLSFVAAGKWILPSRYVTQSCAAGKWLDEEEFQIFKEGTRIHTLQSLGEPVFGRWVVLLMVSPQIRGGLEVILKAGGCRSIHQSLSPQNVDQITHVFTDDQKSLVFRDISLDIPLARIQSLSCFNIEYIYQFLCHSEDPQVLNAHTVQVSVAK
;
A
#
# COMPACT_ATOMS: atom_id res chain seq x y z
N GLU A 1 -4.90 15.62 4.78
CA GLU A 1 -3.53 15.41 4.25
C GLU A 1 -3.26 13.91 4.13
N ARG A 2 -2.54 13.47 3.10
CA ARG A 2 -2.16 12.06 2.86
C ARG A 2 -0.88 11.69 3.63
N THR A 3 -0.89 11.90 4.93
CA THR A 3 0.28 11.63 5.79
C THR A 3 0.42 10.13 6.06
N GLU A 4 1.62 9.68 6.45
CA GLU A 4 1.89 8.31 6.89
C GLU A 4 0.90 7.85 7.97
N LYS A 5 0.68 8.70 8.98
CA LYS A 5 -0.27 8.44 10.06
C LYS A 5 -1.67 8.24 9.51
N TYR A 6 -2.13 9.12 8.62
CA TYR A 6 -3.45 8.98 8.01
C TYR A 6 -3.57 7.65 7.26
N LEU A 7 -2.66 7.35 6.34
CA LEU A 7 -2.70 6.13 5.52
C LEU A 7 -2.59 4.85 6.35
N SER A 8 -1.81 4.85 7.42
CA SER A 8 -1.68 3.69 8.32
C SER A 8 -2.99 3.40 9.04
N PHE A 9 -3.73 4.43 9.47
CA PHE A 9 -5.05 4.26 10.09
C PHE A 9 -6.09 3.79 9.07
N VAL A 10 -6.05 4.31 7.84
CA VAL A 10 -6.91 3.82 6.74
C VAL A 10 -6.62 2.34 6.51
N ALA A 11 -5.36 1.96 6.34
CA ALA A 11 -4.96 0.59 6.03
C ALA A 11 -5.31 -0.39 7.16
N ALA A 12 -5.20 0.04 8.42
CA ALA A 12 -5.60 -0.75 9.59
C ALA A 12 -7.13 -0.82 9.79
N GLY A 13 -7.92 -0.26 8.88
CA GLY A 13 -9.39 -0.24 8.99
C GLY A 13 -9.89 0.52 10.22
N LYS A 14 -9.17 1.55 10.67
CA LYS A 14 -9.59 2.34 11.84
C LYS A 14 -10.54 3.46 11.43
N TRP A 15 -11.45 3.80 12.33
CA TRP A 15 -12.33 4.96 12.18
C TRP A 15 -11.50 6.23 12.01
N ILE A 16 -11.74 6.95 10.92
CA ILE A 16 -11.21 8.30 10.71
C ILE A 16 -12.37 9.25 10.75
N LEU A 17 -12.43 10.02 11.84
CA LEU A 17 -13.55 10.89 12.16
C LEU A 17 -13.11 12.36 12.14
N PRO A 18 -13.96 13.27 11.63
CA PRO A 18 -13.71 14.70 11.65
C PRO A 18 -13.79 15.25 13.08
N SER A 19 -13.11 16.38 13.35
CA SER A 19 -13.10 17.02 14.67
C SER A 19 -14.49 17.32 15.24
N ARG A 20 -15.50 17.54 14.37
CA ARG A 20 -16.89 17.73 14.79
C ARG A 20 -17.49 16.54 15.54
N TYR A 21 -17.01 15.32 15.30
CA TYR A 21 -17.44 14.14 16.05
C TYR A 21 -17.14 14.31 17.54
N VAL A 22 -15.93 14.79 17.86
CA VAL A 22 -15.50 15.01 19.24
C VAL A 22 -16.29 16.15 19.87
N THR A 23 -16.44 17.28 19.18
CA THR A 23 -17.15 18.44 19.76
C THR A 23 -18.63 18.16 19.98
N GLN A 24 -19.29 17.44 19.07
CA GLN A 24 -20.69 17.05 19.22
C GLN A 24 -20.88 15.95 20.27
N SER A 25 -19.94 15.00 20.37
CA SER A 25 -19.96 13.99 21.44
C SER A 25 -19.81 14.64 22.82
N CYS A 26 -18.91 15.62 22.96
CA CYS A 26 -18.77 16.39 24.19
C CYS A 26 -20.06 17.16 24.53
N ALA A 27 -20.67 17.82 23.55
CA ALA A 27 -21.93 18.56 23.76
C ALA A 27 -23.10 17.64 24.14
N ALA A 28 -23.15 16.43 23.58
CA ALA A 28 -24.15 15.42 23.90
C ALA A 28 -23.90 14.71 25.24
N GLY A 29 -22.73 14.91 25.86
CA GLY A 29 -22.32 14.21 27.08
C GLY A 29 -22.08 12.70 26.88
N LYS A 30 -21.93 12.24 25.64
CA LYS A 30 -21.69 10.84 25.28
C LYS A 30 -21.02 10.74 23.90
N TRP A 31 -20.30 9.65 23.64
CA TRP A 31 -19.82 9.34 22.30
C TRP A 31 -21.00 9.07 21.36
N LEU A 32 -21.03 9.80 20.24
CA LEU A 32 -22.01 9.59 19.18
C LEU A 32 -21.60 8.38 18.32
N ASP A 33 -22.53 7.92 17.47
CA ASP A 33 -22.27 6.85 16.51
C ASP A 33 -21.24 7.29 15.47
N GLU A 34 -20.15 6.55 15.33
CA GLU A 34 -19.06 6.83 14.39
C GLU A 34 -19.48 6.76 12.91
N GLU A 35 -20.48 5.94 12.55
CA GLU A 35 -20.90 5.73 11.15
C GLU A 35 -21.44 7.01 10.50
N GLU A 36 -22.12 7.84 11.27
CA GLU A 36 -22.64 9.13 10.79
C GLU A 36 -21.51 10.09 10.39
N PHE A 37 -20.34 9.95 11.03
CA PHE A 37 -19.20 10.85 10.90
C PHE A 37 -18.08 10.29 10.03
N GLN A 38 -18.16 9.03 9.59
CA GLN A 38 -17.10 8.39 8.81
C GLN A 38 -16.82 9.10 7.48
N ILE A 39 -15.54 9.14 7.12
CA ILE A 39 -15.05 9.74 5.86
C ILE A 39 -15.22 8.77 4.69
N PHE A 40 -14.99 7.47 4.90
CA PHE A 40 -15.16 6.44 3.87
C PHE A 40 -16.55 5.84 4.00
N LYS A 41 -17.40 6.06 3.01
CA LYS A 41 -18.78 5.56 3.01
C LYS A 41 -18.86 4.14 2.44
N GLU A 42 -20.04 3.55 2.58
CA GLU A 42 -20.39 2.28 1.96
C GLU A 42 -20.04 2.27 0.47
N GLY A 43 -19.54 1.13 -0.01
CA GLY A 43 -19.06 0.96 -1.38
C GLY A 43 -17.57 1.28 -1.58
N THR A 44 -16.88 1.89 -0.61
CA THR A 44 -15.41 2.01 -0.66
C THR A 44 -14.74 0.70 -0.21
N ARG A 45 -13.55 0.40 -0.76
CA ARG A 45 -12.78 -0.81 -0.40
C ARG A 45 -12.56 -0.95 1.10
N ILE A 46 -12.21 0.16 1.76
CA ILE A 46 -11.90 0.16 3.19
C ILE A 46 -13.14 -0.12 4.02
N HIS A 47 -14.29 0.45 3.65
CA HIS A 47 -15.55 0.13 4.29
C HIS A 47 -15.86 -1.37 4.18
N THR A 48 -15.74 -1.95 2.99
CA THR A 48 -15.96 -3.39 2.79
C THR A 48 -15.01 -4.25 3.63
N LEU A 49 -13.73 -3.91 3.64
CA LEU A 49 -12.72 -4.67 4.39
C LEU A 49 -12.90 -4.55 5.90
N GLN A 50 -13.30 -3.37 6.40
CA GLN A 50 -13.66 -3.16 7.80
C GLN A 50 -14.82 -4.09 8.21
N SER A 51 -15.86 -4.20 7.38
CA SER A 51 -17.00 -5.10 7.64
C SER A 51 -16.60 -6.58 7.62
N LEU A 52 -15.65 -6.97 6.76
CA LEU A 52 -15.17 -8.36 6.65
C LEU A 52 -14.14 -8.72 7.72
N GLY A 53 -13.52 -7.73 8.38
CA GLY A 53 -12.42 -7.95 9.32
C GLY A 53 -11.13 -8.45 8.67
N GLU A 54 -11.00 -8.33 7.35
CA GLU A 54 -9.83 -8.78 6.60
C GLU A 54 -8.78 -7.67 6.45
N PRO A 55 -7.47 -7.97 6.60
CA PRO A 55 -6.41 -7.00 6.37
C PRO A 55 -6.33 -6.60 4.89
N VAL A 56 -6.29 -5.29 4.62
CA VAL A 56 -6.29 -4.72 3.27
C VAL A 56 -5.13 -5.16 2.40
N PHE A 57 -3.98 -5.45 3.01
CA PHE A 57 -2.77 -5.94 2.35
C PHE A 57 -2.48 -7.40 2.71
N GLY A 58 -3.45 -8.16 3.24
CA GLY A 58 -3.25 -9.52 3.76
C GLY A 58 -2.62 -10.51 2.78
N ARG A 59 -2.79 -10.28 1.47
CA ARG A 59 -2.24 -11.12 0.40
C ARG A 59 -0.98 -10.53 -0.24
N TRP A 60 -0.55 -9.35 0.20
CA TRP A 60 0.56 -8.65 -0.43
C TRP A 60 1.88 -9.17 0.10
N VAL A 61 2.74 -9.55 -0.84
CA VAL A 61 4.17 -9.76 -0.66
C VAL A 61 4.87 -8.70 -1.50
N VAL A 62 5.54 -7.78 -0.83
CA VAL A 62 5.97 -6.51 -1.41
C VAL A 62 7.49 -6.46 -1.52
N LEU A 63 8.00 -5.97 -2.66
CA LEU A 63 9.39 -5.54 -2.81
C LEU A 63 9.44 -4.00 -2.78
N LEU A 64 10.15 -3.42 -1.81
CA LEU A 64 10.33 -1.97 -1.69
C LEU A 64 11.66 -1.51 -2.29
N MET A 65 11.57 -0.95 -3.49
CA MET A 65 12.68 -0.44 -4.29
C MET A 65 12.65 1.09 -4.33
N VAL A 66 12.54 1.68 -3.15
CA VAL A 66 12.41 3.13 -2.95
C VAL A 66 13.58 3.69 -2.14
N SER A 67 13.78 5.00 -2.26
CA SER A 67 14.76 5.73 -1.45
C SER A 67 14.54 5.54 0.07
N PRO A 68 15.62 5.54 0.87
CA PRO A 68 15.54 5.34 2.33
C PRO A 68 14.63 6.34 3.05
N GLN A 69 14.47 7.55 2.50
CA GLN A 69 13.69 8.64 3.10
C GLN A 69 12.20 8.30 3.18
N ILE A 70 11.65 7.61 2.19
CA ILE A 70 10.22 7.24 2.15
C ILE A 70 9.96 5.79 2.58
N ARG A 71 10.98 4.93 2.54
CA ARG A 71 10.87 3.50 2.86
C ARG A 71 10.25 3.25 4.23
N GLY A 72 10.75 3.94 5.26
CA GLY A 72 10.28 3.76 6.63
C GLY A 72 8.76 3.95 6.75
N GLY A 73 8.24 5.04 6.17
CA GLY A 73 6.81 5.32 6.21
C GLY A 73 5.97 4.32 5.41
N LEU A 74 6.46 3.85 4.26
CA LEU A 74 5.78 2.80 3.50
C LEU A 74 5.73 1.48 4.28
N GLU A 75 6.81 1.09 4.95
CA GLU A 75 6.80 -0.11 5.79
C GLU A 75 5.77 -0.02 6.91
N VAL A 76 5.64 1.15 7.55
CA VAL A 76 4.63 1.38 8.60
C VAL A 76 3.22 1.19 8.03
N ILE A 77 2.91 1.81 6.89
CA ILE A 77 1.60 1.70 6.23
C ILE A 77 1.29 0.25 5.83
N LEU A 78 2.24 -0.44 5.20
CA LEU A 78 2.08 -1.82 4.74
C LEU A 78 1.88 -2.77 5.92
N LYS A 79 2.67 -2.64 6.98
CA LYS A 79 2.52 -3.44 8.20
C LYS A 79 1.17 -3.16 8.88
N ALA A 80 0.73 -1.90 8.93
CA ALA A 80 -0.56 -1.52 9.50
C ALA A 80 -1.74 -2.16 8.75
N GLY A 81 -1.64 -2.28 7.42
CA GLY A 81 -2.64 -2.97 6.60
C GLY A 81 -2.51 -4.49 6.56
N GLY A 82 -1.60 -5.09 7.34
CA GLY A 82 -1.43 -6.54 7.44
C GLY A 82 -0.68 -7.17 6.26
N CYS A 83 0.24 -6.43 5.62
CA CYS A 83 1.11 -6.96 4.57
C CYS A 83 1.84 -8.23 5.03
N ARG A 84 1.83 -9.28 4.20
CA ARG A 84 2.35 -10.60 4.55
C ARG A 84 3.88 -10.61 4.70
N SER A 85 4.59 -10.01 3.74
CA SER A 85 6.03 -9.85 3.81
C SER A 85 6.50 -8.63 3.02
N ILE A 86 7.61 -8.04 3.48
CA ILE A 86 8.26 -6.90 2.83
C ILE A 86 9.72 -7.28 2.60
N HIS A 87 10.13 -7.24 1.34
CA HIS A 87 11.49 -7.55 0.88
C HIS A 87 12.18 -6.29 0.39
N GLN A 88 13.51 -6.28 0.49
CA GLN A 88 14.37 -5.18 0.03
C GLN A 88 15.31 -5.61 -1.11
N SER A 89 15.30 -6.90 -1.46
CA SER A 89 16.08 -7.45 -2.56
C SER A 89 15.31 -8.59 -3.21
N LEU A 90 15.54 -8.77 -4.51
CA LEU A 90 14.95 -9.84 -5.30
C LEU A 90 15.94 -11.00 -5.41
N SER A 91 15.51 -12.19 -5.00
CA SER A 91 16.31 -13.43 -5.04
C SER A 91 15.50 -14.57 -5.65
N PRO A 92 16.15 -15.65 -6.11
CA PRO A 92 15.43 -16.83 -6.63
C PRO A 92 14.45 -17.45 -5.61
N GLN A 93 14.64 -17.21 -4.32
CA GLN A 93 13.79 -17.75 -3.26
C GLN A 93 12.48 -16.98 -3.07
N ASN A 94 12.45 -15.69 -3.42
CA ASN A 94 11.30 -14.83 -3.16
C ASN A 94 10.59 -14.33 -4.43
N VAL A 95 11.24 -14.40 -5.60
CA VAL A 95 10.73 -13.80 -6.84
C VAL A 95 9.32 -14.28 -7.22
N ASP A 96 9.00 -15.55 -6.99
CA ASP A 96 7.69 -16.11 -7.33
C ASP A 96 6.59 -15.71 -6.35
N GLN A 97 6.96 -15.22 -5.18
CA GLN A 97 6.03 -14.76 -4.15
C GLN A 97 5.73 -13.27 -4.29
N ILE A 98 6.60 -12.48 -4.90
CA ILE A 98 6.42 -11.03 -5.06
C ILE A 98 5.14 -10.73 -5.86
N THR A 99 4.24 -9.99 -5.23
CA THR A 99 2.96 -9.53 -5.81
C THR A 99 3.01 -8.08 -6.28
N HIS A 100 3.76 -7.23 -5.58
CA HIS A 100 3.85 -5.80 -5.84
C HIS A 100 5.29 -5.34 -5.67
N VAL A 101 5.76 -4.54 -6.62
CA VAL A 101 7.06 -3.86 -6.53
C VAL A 101 6.80 -2.37 -6.49
N PHE A 102 7.27 -1.68 -5.46
CA PHE A 102 7.17 -0.22 -5.38
C PHE A 102 8.50 0.43 -5.71
N THR A 103 8.48 1.40 -6.64
CA THR A 103 9.65 2.18 -7.04
C THR A 103 9.40 3.68 -6.82
N ASP A 104 10.47 4.45 -6.62
CA ASP A 104 10.40 5.91 -6.48
C ASP A 104 10.37 6.63 -7.84
N ASP A 105 11.15 6.15 -8.80
CA ASP A 105 11.14 6.57 -10.20
C ASP A 105 10.51 5.47 -11.07
N GLN A 106 9.72 5.86 -12.06
CA GLN A 106 8.85 4.96 -12.83
C GLN A 106 9.59 3.96 -13.74
N LYS A 107 10.93 3.91 -13.72
CA LYS A 107 11.69 3.42 -14.89
C LYS A 107 12.88 2.51 -14.66
N SER A 108 13.26 2.12 -13.45
CA SER A 108 14.36 1.15 -13.35
C SER A 108 14.41 0.42 -12.02
N LEU A 109 14.45 -0.91 -12.08
CA LEU A 109 15.05 -1.68 -11.01
C LEU A 109 16.57 -1.66 -11.22
N VAL A 110 17.31 -1.18 -10.22
CA VAL A 110 18.76 -1.19 -10.27
C VAL A 110 19.24 -2.63 -10.05
N PHE A 111 20.05 -3.15 -10.98
CA PHE A 111 20.58 -4.54 -10.93
C PHE A 111 21.23 -4.94 -9.61
N ARG A 112 21.72 -3.99 -8.82
CA ARG A 112 22.37 -4.27 -7.52
C ARG A 112 21.45 -4.99 -6.54
N ASP A 113 20.14 -4.77 -6.66
CA ASP A 113 19.15 -5.32 -5.75
C ASP A 113 18.48 -6.58 -6.30
N ILE A 114 18.94 -7.07 -7.46
CA ILE A 114 18.44 -8.25 -8.16
C ILE A 114 19.57 -9.28 -8.28
N SER A 115 19.34 -10.50 -7.79
CA SER A 115 20.24 -11.62 -8.07
C SER A 115 20.31 -11.93 -9.57
N LEU A 116 21.53 -12.11 -10.09
CA LEU A 116 21.80 -12.44 -11.49
C LEU A 116 21.24 -13.80 -11.93
N ASP A 117 20.88 -14.66 -10.97
CA ASP A 117 20.34 -16.00 -11.21
C ASP A 117 18.83 -15.99 -11.53
N ILE A 118 18.18 -14.82 -11.51
CA ILE A 118 16.76 -14.69 -11.83
C ILE A 118 16.60 -14.46 -13.34
N PRO A 119 15.78 -15.27 -14.04
CA PRO A 119 15.52 -15.07 -15.46
C PRO A 119 14.94 -13.68 -15.75
N LEU A 120 15.50 -12.98 -16.74
CA LEU A 120 15.06 -11.63 -17.14
C LEU A 120 13.56 -11.57 -17.46
N ALA A 121 13.02 -12.60 -18.12
CA ALA A 121 11.59 -12.70 -18.42
C ALA A 121 10.73 -12.68 -17.15
N ARG A 122 11.20 -13.28 -16.05
CA ARG A 122 10.50 -13.24 -14.76
C ARG A 122 10.55 -11.84 -14.16
N ILE A 123 11.70 -11.17 -14.21
CA ILE A 123 11.84 -9.78 -13.72
C ILE A 123 10.91 -8.84 -14.50
N GLN A 124 10.85 -9.00 -15.83
CA GLN A 124 9.98 -8.19 -16.71
C GLN A 124 8.49 -8.44 -16.47
N SER A 125 8.11 -9.62 -15.95
CA SER A 125 6.73 -9.95 -15.60
C SER A 125 6.25 -9.36 -14.28
N LEU A 126 7.14 -8.77 -13.47
CA LEU A 126 6.76 -8.15 -12.21
C LEU A 126 5.99 -6.85 -12.46
N SER A 127 4.88 -6.66 -11.75
CA SER A 127 4.13 -5.42 -11.76
C SER A 127 4.78 -4.39 -10.83
N CYS A 128 5.26 -3.30 -11.43
CA CYS A 128 5.79 -2.16 -10.69
C CYS A 128 4.74 -1.06 -10.57
N PHE A 129 4.71 -0.44 -9.39
CA PHE A 129 3.78 0.61 -9.02
C PHE A 129 4.52 1.78 -8.38
N ASN A 130 4.01 2.99 -8.61
CA ASN A 130 4.42 4.15 -7.82
C ASN A 130 3.80 4.10 -6.41
N ILE A 131 4.29 4.93 -5.51
CA ILE A 131 3.77 5.01 -4.14
C ILE A 131 2.32 5.51 -4.07
N GLU A 132 1.86 6.27 -5.07
CA GLU A 132 0.49 6.79 -5.14
C GLU A 132 -0.53 5.66 -5.33
N TYR A 133 -0.12 4.51 -5.90
CA TYR A 133 -0.95 3.31 -5.99
C TYR A 133 -1.48 2.88 -4.62
N ILE A 134 -0.69 2.97 -3.53
CA ILE A 134 -1.16 2.59 -2.20
C ILE A 134 -2.35 3.47 -1.78
N TYR A 135 -2.24 4.79 -1.97
CA TYR A 135 -3.34 5.69 -1.65
C TYR A 135 -4.58 5.40 -2.49
N GLN A 136 -4.40 5.25 -3.80
CA GLN A 136 -5.52 4.97 -4.70
C GLN A 136 -6.17 3.63 -4.37
N PHE A 137 -5.37 2.61 -4.05
CA PHE A 137 -5.83 1.30 -3.65
C PHE A 137 -6.63 1.37 -2.35
N LEU A 138 -6.23 2.19 -1.38
CA LEU A 138 -6.99 2.36 -0.15
C LEU A 138 -8.30 3.12 -0.40
N CYS A 139 -8.32 4.14 -1.27
CA CYS A 139 -9.49 5.02 -1.38
C CYS A 139 -10.53 4.62 -2.43
N HIS A 140 -10.20 3.79 -3.41
CA HIS A 140 -11.12 3.42 -4.50
C HIS A 140 -11.65 1.99 -4.33
N SER A 141 -12.89 1.78 -4.75
CA SER A 141 -13.55 0.47 -4.77
C SER A 141 -12.88 -0.48 -5.78
N GLU A 142 -12.62 0.03 -6.98
CA GLU A 142 -11.96 -0.70 -8.07
C GLU A 142 -10.44 -0.67 -7.95
N ASP A 143 -9.78 -1.71 -8.47
CA ASP A 143 -8.32 -1.79 -8.43
C ASP A 143 -7.73 -0.76 -9.41
N PRO A 144 -6.91 0.20 -8.95
CA PRO A 144 -6.32 1.23 -9.82
C PRO A 144 -5.25 0.70 -10.80
N GLN A 145 -5.03 -0.61 -10.87
CA GLN A 145 -4.05 -1.30 -11.73
C GLN A 145 -3.99 -0.82 -13.18
N VAL A 146 -5.07 -0.30 -13.76
CA VAL A 146 -5.13 0.08 -15.18
C VAL A 146 -4.25 1.30 -15.53
N LEU A 147 -3.96 2.19 -14.58
CA LEU A 147 -3.26 3.46 -14.87
C LEU A 147 -1.81 3.53 -14.34
N ASN A 148 -1.45 2.71 -13.35
CA ASN A 148 -0.19 2.86 -12.61
C ASN A 148 0.81 1.71 -12.79
N ALA A 149 0.41 0.62 -13.43
CA ALA A 149 1.28 -0.51 -13.68
C ALA A 149 2.20 -0.20 -14.88
N HIS A 150 3.51 -0.34 -14.67
CA HIS A 150 4.50 -0.22 -15.74
C HIS A 150 5.39 -1.46 -15.79
N THR A 151 5.78 -1.86 -17.01
CA THR A 151 6.74 -2.94 -17.20
C THR A 151 8.13 -2.47 -16.77
N VAL A 152 8.83 -3.30 -16.00
CA VAL A 152 10.20 -3.03 -15.57
C VAL A 152 11.13 -2.85 -16.77
N GLN A 153 11.81 -1.72 -16.86
CA GLN A 153 13.01 -1.61 -17.69
C GLN A 153 14.22 -2.06 -16.86
N VAL A 154 14.81 -3.17 -17.25
CA VAL A 154 15.97 -3.75 -16.58
C VAL A 154 17.21 -3.24 -17.30
N SER A 155 17.86 -2.21 -16.74
CA SER A 155 19.07 -1.60 -17.33
C SER A 155 20.31 -2.27 -16.77
N VAL A 156 20.99 -3.12 -17.56
CA VAL A 156 22.29 -3.69 -17.18
C VAL A 156 23.28 -2.54 -17.05
N ALA A 157 23.80 -2.31 -15.84
CA ALA A 157 24.91 -1.38 -15.68
C ALA A 157 26.10 -1.94 -16.47
N LYS A 158 26.56 -1.17 -17.48
CA LYS A 158 27.80 -1.45 -18.20
C LYS A 158 29.01 -1.35 -17.27
#